data_AF-A0A955U2M4-F1
#
_entry.id   AF-A0A955U2M4-F1
#
_cell.length_a   1.000
_cell.length_b   1.000
_cell.length_c   1.000
_cell.angle_alpha   90.00
_cell.angle_beta   90.00
_cell.angle_gamma   90.00
#
_symmetry.space_group_name_H-M   'P 1'
#
loop_
_entity.id
_entity.type
_entity.pdbx_description
1 polymer ?
#
loop_
_entity_poly.entity_id
_entity_poly.type
_entity_poly.pdbx_seq_one_letter_code
_entity_poly.pdbx_strand_id
1 'polypeptide(L)'
;MGKSLGNAVTIRALLETYPSEALRLYYLQTHYRSPLPFDESALPDALGMLARLYEAREVAEKMGGDGDPDGIARALGADALEVLTLGRAFRAGMDESLREDFNTSRALGLAFELARAVNRLSNHPKSKKLGGPVVAPALEALASLADIGLLTADTATFQAEIKAKRLPMLGITSAQVEELIAARAQARRDKEWAKADAIRDELEARQIAVMDRPDGATEWRVRL
;
A
#
# COMPACT_ATOMS: atom_id res chain seq x y z
N MET A 1 -20.44 21.66 -5.80
CA MET A 1 -21.49 20.99 -5.00
C MET A 1 -22.16 22.02 -4.10
N GLY A 2 -23.49 22.08 -4.05
CA GLY A 2 -24.21 23.04 -3.20
C GLY A 2 -25.26 22.30 -2.37
N LYS A 3 -25.37 22.62 -1.08
CA LYS A 3 -26.43 22.04 -0.21
C LYS A 3 -27.84 22.28 -0.78
N SER A 4 -28.03 23.36 -1.54
CA SER A 4 -29.28 23.71 -2.22
C SER A 4 -29.63 22.80 -3.40
N LEU A 5 -28.67 22.06 -3.96
CA LEU A 5 -28.86 21.18 -5.12
C LEU A 5 -29.04 19.69 -4.72
N GLY A 6 -29.02 19.38 -3.41
CA GLY A 6 -29.29 18.03 -2.88
C GLY A 6 -28.19 16.97 -3.12
N ASN A 7 -27.09 17.36 -3.74
CA ASN A 7 -25.97 16.52 -4.20
C ASN A 7 -24.67 16.85 -3.46
N ALA A 8 -24.77 17.21 -2.17
CA ALA A 8 -23.62 17.43 -1.30
C ALA A 8 -23.35 16.17 -0.47
N VAL A 9 -22.18 15.55 -0.68
CA VAL A 9 -21.71 14.44 0.16
C VAL A 9 -20.95 15.00 1.37
N THR A 10 -21.18 14.43 2.55
CA THR A 10 -20.48 14.86 3.77
C THR A 10 -19.21 14.03 3.98
N ILE A 11 -18.18 14.65 4.57
CA ILE A 11 -16.96 13.93 4.96
C ILE A 11 -17.29 12.74 5.88
N ARG A 12 -18.26 12.90 6.79
CA ARG A 12 -18.70 11.81 7.68
C ARG A 12 -19.19 10.60 6.90
N ALA A 13 -20.03 10.81 5.88
CA ALA A 13 -20.54 9.73 5.04
C ALA A 13 -19.40 9.04 4.24
N LEU A 14 -18.46 9.81 3.68
CA LEU A 14 -17.32 9.23 2.98
C LEU A 14 -16.41 8.41 3.91
N LEU A 15 -16.25 8.86 5.15
CA LEU A 15 -15.44 8.16 6.15
C LEU A 15 -16.09 6.85 6.63
N GLU A 16 -17.35 6.57 6.31
CA GLU A 16 -17.94 5.24 6.57
C GLU A 16 -17.35 4.19 5.62
N THR A 17 -17.04 4.56 4.38
CA THR A 17 -16.60 3.65 3.30
C THR A 17 -15.13 3.77 2.92
N TYR A 18 -14.50 4.93 3.15
CA TYR A 18 -13.11 5.18 2.80
C TYR A 18 -12.26 5.60 4.03
N PRO A 19 -10.98 5.19 4.09
CA PRO A 19 -10.03 5.73 5.05
C PRO A 19 -9.83 7.23 4.87
N SER A 20 -9.58 7.94 5.98
CA SER A 20 -9.35 9.39 5.93
C SER A 20 -8.14 9.77 5.06
N GLU A 21 -7.10 8.94 5.04
CA GLU A 21 -5.92 9.15 4.20
C GLU A 21 -6.22 9.00 2.71
N ALA A 22 -7.21 8.20 2.30
CA ALA A 22 -7.59 8.08 0.89
C ALA A 22 -8.22 9.37 0.38
N LEU A 23 -9.05 10.01 1.22
CA LEU A 23 -9.58 11.34 0.95
C LEU A 23 -8.45 12.38 0.89
N ARG A 24 -7.49 12.35 1.83
CA ARG A 24 -6.33 13.27 1.78
C ARG A 24 -5.52 13.08 0.50
N LEU A 25 -5.21 11.84 0.14
CA LEU A 25 -4.47 11.52 -1.07
C LEU A 25 -5.23 11.98 -2.32
N TYR A 26 -6.55 11.82 -2.36
CA TYR A 26 -7.39 12.38 -3.43
C TYR A 26 -7.15 13.89 -3.64
N TYR A 27 -7.16 14.68 -2.57
CA TYR A 27 -6.91 16.12 -2.67
C TYR A 27 -5.45 16.48 -2.96
N LEU A 28 -4.48 15.74 -2.42
CA LEU A 28 -3.05 16.01 -2.57
C LEU A 28 -2.51 15.73 -3.99
N GLN A 29 -3.25 14.99 -4.81
CA GLN A 29 -2.89 14.71 -6.20
C GLN A 29 -2.97 15.93 -7.12
N THR A 30 -3.74 16.93 -6.75
CA THR A 30 -3.97 18.13 -7.56
C THR A 30 -3.42 19.36 -6.84
N HIS A 31 -2.83 20.28 -7.59
CA HIS A 31 -2.29 21.52 -7.03
C HIS A 31 -3.41 22.33 -6.36
N TYR A 32 -3.16 22.93 -5.19
CA TYR A 32 -4.20 23.59 -4.39
C TYR A 32 -4.87 24.78 -5.09
N ARG A 33 -4.20 25.37 -6.08
CA ARG A 33 -4.72 26.48 -6.92
C ARG A 33 -5.60 26.01 -8.08
N SER A 34 -5.67 24.72 -8.37
CA SER A 34 -6.47 24.19 -9.46
C SER A 34 -7.93 23.98 -9.02
N PRO A 35 -8.90 24.12 -9.94
CA PRO A 35 -10.28 23.73 -9.67
C PRO A 35 -10.31 22.27 -9.24
N LEU A 36 -11.00 21.98 -8.14
CA LEU A 36 -11.07 20.64 -7.58
C LEU A 36 -12.52 20.15 -7.62
N PRO A 37 -12.99 19.66 -8.78
CA PRO A 37 -14.30 19.04 -8.85
C PRO A 37 -14.24 17.75 -8.03
N PHE A 38 -15.01 17.69 -6.95
CA PHE A 38 -15.16 16.45 -6.20
C PHE A 38 -15.94 15.44 -7.04
N ASP A 39 -15.34 14.28 -7.24
CA ASP A 39 -15.93 13.12 -7.89
C ASP A 39 -15.70 11.89 -7.00
N GLU A 40 -16.78 11.38 -6.42
CA GLU A 40 -16.72 10.19 -5.56
C GLU A 40 -16.21 8.95 -6.31
N SER A 41 -16.42 8.90 -7.64
CA SER A 41 -15.96 7.77 -8.47
C SER A 41 -14.43 7.68 -8.58
N ALA A 42 -13.70 8.73 -8.21
CA ALA A 42 -12.24 8.75 -8.18
C ALA A 42 -11.64 8.30 -6.81
N LEU A 43 -12.47 8.13 -5.78
CA LEU A 43 -11.99 7.66 -4.46
C LEU A 43 -11.47 6.22 -4.45
N PRO A 44 -12.04 5.25 -5.22
CA PRO A 44 -11.44 3.93 -5.38
C PRO A 44 -9.99 3.99 -5.90
N ASP A 45 -9.72 4.83 -6.89
CA ASP A 45 -8.37 4.99 -7.45
C ASP A 45 -7.40 5.60 -6.43
N ALA A 46 -7.84 6.63 -5.70
CA ALA A 46 -7.06 7.21 -4.61
C ALA A 46 -6.78 6.19 -3.50
N LEU A 47 -7.76 5.33 -3.18
CA LEU A 47 -7.58 4.25 -2.21
C LEU A 47 -6.56 3.21 -2.70
N GLY A 48 -6.62 2.81 -3.97
CA GLY A 48 -5.63 1.90 -4.57
C GLY A 48 -4.23 2.50 -4.61
N MET A 49 -4.12 3.80 -4.90
CA MET A 49 -2.84 4.53 -4.82
C MET A 49 -2.27 4.55 -3.41
N LEU A 50 -3.09 4.87 -2.40
CA LEU A 50 -2.68 4.83 -1.01
C LEU A 50 -2.21 3.43 -0.60
N ALA A 51 -2.96 2.40 -0.98
CA ALA A 51 -2.62 1.02 -0.68
C ALA A 51 -1.25 0.64 -1.25
N ARG A 52 -0.90 1.06 -2.47
CA ARG A 52 0.44 0.80 -3.05
C ARG A 52 1.58 1.39 -2.22
N LEU A 53 1.37 2.55 -1.58
CA LEU A 53 2.38 3.14 -0.70
C LEU A 53 2.53 2.33 0.60
N TYR A 54 1.41 1.93 1.21
CA TYR A 54 1.42 1.04 2.39
C TYR A 54 2.04 -0.33 2.08
N GLU A 55 1.76 -0.89 0.90
CA GLU A 55 2.34 -2.16 0.46
C GLU A 55 3.85 -2.05 0.24
N ALA A 56 4.34 -0.97 -0.36
CA ALA A 56 5.77 -0.75 -0.49
C ALA A 56 6.44 -0.62 0.89
N ARG A 57 5.80 0.06 1.84
CA ARG A 57 6.28 0.14 3.24
C ARG A 57 6.32 -1.26 3.87
N GLU A 58 5.25 -2.05 3.74
CA GLU A 58 5.18 -3.42 4.24
C GLU A 58 6.30 -4.31 3.66
N VAL A 59 6.55 -4.19 2.36
CA VAL A 59 7.59 -4.93 1.65
C VAL A 59 8.98 -4.57 2.19
N ALA A 60 9.25 -3.28 2.39
CA ALA A 60 10.49 -2.81 2.99
C ALA A 60 10.63 -3.24 4.46
N GLU A 61 9.57 -3.16 5.27
CA GLU A 61 9.53 -3.61 6.67
C GLU A 61 9.87 -5.11 6.81
N LYS A 62 9.56 -5.92 5.78
CA LYS A 62 9.85 -7.36 5.75
C LYS A 62 11.31 -7.67 5.33
N MET A 63 12.12 -6.70 4.93
CA MET A 63 13.54 -6.90 4.60
C MET A 63 14.43 -6.69 5.83
N GLY A 64 15.29 -7.65 6.11
CA GLY A 64 16.24 -7.59 7.22
C GLY A 64 17.69 -7.63 6.77
N GLY A 65 18.57 -7.89 7.74
CA GLY A 65 20.02 -7.93 7.56
C GLY A 65 20.71 -6.69 8.12
N ASP A 66 22.02 -6.80 8.27
CA ASP A 66 22.89 -5.75 8.80
C ASP A 66 24.10 -5.58 7.87
N GLY A 67 24.68 -4.38 7.86
CA GLY A 67 25.90 -4.09 7.12
C GLY A 67 25.87 -2.72 6.42
N ASP A 68 26.93 -2.45 5.66
CA ASP A 68 27.07 -1.23 4.88
C ASP A 68 26.03 -1.16 3.74
N PRO A 69 25.12 -0.16 3.73
CA PRO A 69 24.12 -0.02 2.67
C PRO A 69 24.70 0.05 1.26
N ASP A 70 25.82 0.75 1.06
CA ASP A 70 26.42 0.96 -0.27
C ASP A 70 27.08 -0.32 -0.80
N GLY A 71 27.76 -1.08 0.06
CA GLY A 71 28.29 -2.40 -0.27
C GLY A 71 27.19 -3.40 -0.61
N ILE A 72 26.12 -3.44 0.19
CA ILE A 72 24.98 -4.33 -0.03
C ILE A 72 24.24 -3.95 -1.32
N ALA A 73 23.97 -2.66 -1.55
CA ALA A 73 23.29 -2.21 -2.76
C ALA A 73 24.07 -2.61 -4.03
N ARG A 74 25.40 -2.43 -4.03
CA ARG A 74 26.26 -2.90 -5.13
C ARG A 74 26.19 -4.41 -5.32
N ALA A 75 26.10 -5.19 -4.25
CA ALA A 75 26.00 -6.65 -4.31
C ALA A 75 24.63 -7.16 -4.77
N LEU A 76 23.55 -6.43 -4.46
CA LEU A 76 22.17 -6.75 -4.86
C LEU A 76 21.81 -6.21 -6.25
N GLY A 77 22.58 -5.27 -6.79
CA GLY A 77 22.49 -4.81 -8.17
C GLY A 77 21.71 -3.50 -8.37
N ALA A 78 21.29 -3.25 -9.61
CA ALA A 78 20.76 -1.96 -10.04
C ALA A 78 19.50 -1.51 -9.26
N ASP A 79 18.54 -2.41 -9.04
CA ASP A 79 17.31 -2.07 -8.28
C ASP A 79 17.63 -1.66 -6.83
N ALA A 80 18.64 -2.28 -6.21
CA ALA A 80 19.06 -1.92 -4.85
C ALA A 80 19.76 -0.55 -4.80
N LEU A 81 20.61 -0.26 -5.80
CA LEU A 81 21.25 1.05 -5.94
C LEU A 81 20.22 2.16 -6.16
N GLU A 82 19.19 1.88 -6.96
CA GLU A 82 18.10 2.82 -7.21
C GLU A 82 17.29 3.10 -5.93
N VAL A 83 16.88 2.06 -5.20
CA VAL A 83 16.19 2.22 -3.90
C VAL A 83 17.00 3.07 -2.93
N LEU A 84 18.30 2.77 -2.78
CA LEU A 84 19.18 3.51 -1.87
C LEU A 84 19.31 4.98 -2.27
N THR A 85 19.44 5.23 -3.58
CA THR A 85 19.58 6.59 -4.13
C THR A 85 18.29 7.39 -3.93
N LEU A 86 17.15 6.83 -4.31
CA LEU A 86 15.84 7.48 -4.17
C LEU A 86 15.51 7.73 -2.70
N GLY A 87 15.73 6.74 -1.83
CA GLY A 87 15.49 6.88 -0.38
C GLY A 87 16.30 8.00 0.25
N ARG A 88 17.61 8.09 -0.07
CA ARG A 88 18.49 9.17 0.42
C ARG A 88 18.10 10.55 -0.12
N ALA A 89 17.65 10.63 -1.37
CA ALA A 89 17.28 11.89 -2.01
C ALA A 89 15.87 12.38 -1.64
N PHE A 90 15.01 11.48 -1.16
CA PHE A 90 13.58 11.75 -1.02
C PHE A 90 13.26 12.97 -0.18
N ARG A 91 13.85 13.09 1.03
CA ARG A 91 13.55 14.19 1.94
C ARG A 91 13.84 15.56 1.32
N ALA A 92 15.01 15.71 0.72
CA ALA A 92 15.37 16.94 0.03
C ALA A 92 14.45 17.24 -1.16
N GLY A 93 14.10 16.20 -1.94
CA GLY A 93 13.18 16.33 -3.07
C GLY A 93 11.75 16.70 -2.65
N MET A 94 11.26 16.15 -1.54
CA MET A 94 9.97 16.50 -0.94
C MET A 94 9.97 17.94 -0.44
N ASP A 95 10.99 18.35 0.33
CA ASP A 95 11.12 19.72 0.83
C ASP A 95 11.16 20.74 -0.32
N GLU A 96 11.91 20.44 -1.39
CA GLU A 96 11.97 21.30 -2.58
C GLU A 96 10.61 21.41 -3.29
N SER A 97 9.91 20.28 -3.43
CA SER A 97 8.56 20.25 -4.03
C SER A 97 7.58 21.11 -3.23
N LEU A 98 7.66 21.06 -1.89
CA LEU A 98 6.76 21.84 -1.04
C LEU A 98 7.13 23.33 -0.97
N ARG A 99 8.40 23.69 -1.12
CA ARG A 99 8.83 25.10 -1.26
C ARG A 99 8.37 25.70 -2.58
N GLU A 100 8.27 24.89 -3.63
CA GLU A 100 7.67 25.27 -4.90
C GLU A 100 6.14 25.30 -4.80
N ASP A 101 5.60 26.31 -4.11
CA ASP A 101 4.15 26.56 -4.00
C ASP A 101 3.34 25.36 -3.48
N PHE A 102 3.83 24.64 -2.47
CA PHE A 102 3.15 23.47 -1.88
C PHE A 102 2.78 22.39 -2.92
N ASN A 103 3.68 22.11 -3.86
CA ASN A 103 3.43 21.15 -4.92
C ASN A 103 3.46 19.69 -4.41
N THR A 104 2.35 19.26 -3.83
CA THR A 104 2.16 17.91 -3.27
C THR A 104 2.10 16.84 -4.34
N SER A 105 1.63 17.15 -5.55
CA SER A 105 1.59 16.18 -6.65
C SER A 105 2.99 15.76 -7.09
N ARG A 106 3.95 16.71 -7.11
CA ARG A 106 5.37 16.42 -7.34
C ARG A 106 5.96 15.54 -6.22
N ALA A 107 5.69 15.86 -4.96
CA ALA A 107 6.14 15.05 -3.83
C ALA A 107 5.57 13.62 -3.87
N LEU A 108 4.30 13.45 -4.23
CA LEU A 108 3.67 12.15 -4.44
C LEU A 108 4.34 11.38 -5.59
N GLY A 109 4.75 12.06 -6.66
CA GLY A 109 5.51 11.47 -7.76
C GLY A 109 6.78 10.75 -7.27
N LEU A 110 7.57 11.43 -6.42
CA LEU A 110 8.76 10.85 -5.78
C LEU A 110 8.41 9.62 -4.93
N ALA A 111 7.30 9.67 -4.20
CA ALA A 111 6.89 8.57 -3.32
C ALA A 111 6.50 7.33 -4.12
N PHE A 112 5.77 7.51 -5.22
CA PHE A 112 5.41 6.39 -6.10
C PHE A 112 6.61 5.84 -6.87
N GLU A 113 7.59 6.68 -7.22
CA GLU A 113 8.85 6.22 -7.81
C GLU A 113 9.60 5.32 -6.83
N LEU A 114 9.78 5.78 -5.59
CA LEU A 114 10.40 5.01 -4.51
C LEU A 114 9.66 3.70 -4.24
N ALA A 115 8.32 3.74 -4.15
CA ALA A 115 7.50 2.56 -3.94
C ALA A 115 7.67 1.51 -5.05
N ARG A 116 7.76 1.94 -6.32
CA ARG A 116 8.04 1.04 -7.45
C ARG A 116 9.44 0.41 -7.35
N ALA A 117 10.45 1.19 -6.97
CA ALA A 117 11.81 0.69 -6.81
C ALA A 117 11.89 -0.36 -5.68
N VAL A 118 11.25 -0.12 -4.54
CA VAL A 118 11.16 -1.09 -3.43
C VAL A 118 10.52 -2.40 -3.88
N ASN A 119 9.41 -2.33 -4.61
CA ASN A 119 8.72 -3.51 -5.14
C ASN A 119 9.53 -4.27 -6.21
N ARG A 120 10.39 -3.60 -6.98
CA ARG A 120 11.33 -4.29 -7.88
C ARG A 120 12.41 -5.02 -7.10
N LEU A 121 13.03 -4.33 -6.13
CA LEU A 121 14.05 -4.93 -5.26
C LEU A 121 13.53 -6.17 -4.52
N SER A 122 12.25 -6.19 -4.11
CA SER A 122 11.70 -7.35 -3.43
C SER A 122 11.71 -8.64 -4.25
N ASN A 123 11.78 -8.56 -5.58
CA ASN A 123 11.91 -9.73 -6.45
C ASN A 123 13.32 -10.35 -6.44
N HIS A 124 14.32 -9.63 -5.94
CA HIS A 124 15.67 -10.18 -5.83
C HIS A 124 15.72 -11.28 -4.74
N PRO A 125 16.28 -12.48 -5.02
CA PRO A 125 16.21 -13.62 -4.09
C PRO A 125 16.80 -13.38 -2.70
N LYS A 126 17.76 -12.45 -2.59
CA LYS A 126 18.42 -12.10 -1.32
C LYS A 126 17.85 -10.84 -0.64
N SER A 127 16.88 -10.15 -1.25
CA SER A 127 16.34 -8.88 -0.74
C SER A 127 15.79 -9.01 0.68
N LYS A 128 14.99 -10.06 0.95
CA LYS A 128 14.40 -10.29 2.27
C LYS A 128 15.45 -10.46 3.39
N LYS A 129 16.61 -11.05 3.08
CA LYS A 129 17.65 -11.37 4.07
C LYS A 129 18.71 -10.28 4.23
N LEU A 130 19.00 -9.53 3.15
CA LEU A 130 20.10 -8.57 3.12
C LEU A 130 19.66 -7.14 2.83
N GLY A 131 18.42 -6.91 2.39
CA GLY A 131 17.95 -5.63 1.88
C GLY A 131 17.65 -4.58 2.94
N GLY A 132 17.57 -4.95 4.23
CA GLY A 132 17.23 -4.04 5.33
C GLY A 132 18.01 -2.72 5.31
N PRO A 133 19.37 -2.74 5.26
CA PRO A 133 20.17 -1.52 5.21
C PRO A 133 19.93 -0.68 3.96
N VAL A 134 19.54 -1.30 2.84
CA VAL A 134 19.25 -0.62 1.56
C VAL A 134 17.90 0.11 1.60
N VAL A 135 16.89 -0.51 2.22
CA VAL A 135 15.54 0.07 2.32
C VAL A 135 15.35 0.99 3.52
N ALA A 136 16.30 1.06 4.47
CA ALA A 136 16.16 1.91 5.66
C ALA A 136 15.89 3.39 5.31
N PRO A 137 16.64 4.04 4.38
CA PRO A 137 16.30 5.40 3.94
C PRO A 137 14.94 5.50 3.24
N ALA A 138 14.49 4.42 2.58
CA ALA A 138 13.17 4.36 1.96
C ALA A 138 12.05 4.32 3.01
N LEU A 139 12.26 3.62 4.13
CA LEU A 139 11.32 3.61 5.26
C LEU A 139 11.23 4.98 5.93
N GLU A 140 12.36 5.67 6.12
CA GLU A 140 12.39 7.05 6.63
C GLU A 140 11.66 8.01 5.67
N ALA A 141 11.89 7.86 4.36
CA ALA A 141 11.21 8.62 3.32
C ALA A 141 9.69 8.40 3.30
N LEU A 142 9.23 7.16 3.39
CA LEU A 142 7.80 6.84 3.46
C LEU A 142 7.20 7.38 4.77
N ALA A 143 7.92 7.30 5.89
CA ALA A 143 7.46 7.86 7.16
C ALA A 143 7.32 9.40 7.11
N SER A 144 8.17 10.11 6.36
CA SER A 144 8.06 11.57 6.24
C SER A 144 6.82 12.04 5.46
N LEU A 145 6.10 11.15 4.77
CA LEU A 145 4.79 11.48 4.19
C LEU A 145 3.74 11.84 5.26
N ALA A 146 3.99 11.51 6.52
CA ALA A 146 3.16 11.95 7.64
C ALA A 146 3.10 13.49 7.75
N ASP A 147 4.13 14.20 7.27
CA ASP A 147 4.19 15.67 7.25
C ASP A 147 3.09 16.28 6.36
N ILE A 148 2.57 15.54 5.38
CA ILE A 148 1.42 15.92 4.54
C ILE A 148 0.16 15.09 4.85
N GLY A 149 0.17 14.35 5.96
CA GLY A 149 -0.98 13.59 6.46
C GLY A 149 -1.23 12.25 5.76
N LEU A 150 -0.20 11.63 5.18
CA LEU A 150 -0.26 10.30 4.56
C LEU A 150 0.66 9.31 5.27
N LEU A 151 0.35 8.01 5.19
CA LEU A 151 1.10 6.95 5.87
C LEU A 151 1.23 7.15 7.39
N THR A 152 0.22 7.76 8.02
CA THR A 152 0.26 8.09 9.45
C THR A 152 -0.05 6.90 10.34
N ALA A 153 -0.82 5.93 9.83
CA ALA A 153 -1.05 4.66 10.49
C ALA A 153 0.11 3.69 10.25
N ASP A 154 0.32 2.74 11.16
CA ASP A 154 1.13 1.57 10.86
C ASP A 154 0.42 0.65 9.84
N THR A 155 1.18 -0.30 9.27
CA THR A 155 0.71 -1.10 8.14
C THR A 155 -0.43 -2.03 8.56
N ALA A 156 -0.38 -2.58 9.77
CA ALA A 156 -1.40 -3.48 10.28
C ALA A 156 -2.72 -2.74 10.54
N THR A 157 -2.65 -1.54 11.11
CA THR A 157 -3.80 -0.67 11.36
C THR A 157 -4.49 -0.28 10.06
N PHE A 158 -3.73 0.13 9.03
CA PHE A 158 -4.29 0.42 7.71
C PHE A 158 -4.99 -0.80 7.10
N GLN A 159 -4.34 -1.98 7.11
CA GLN A 159 -4.94 -3.20 6.57
C GLN A 159 -6.22 -3.63 7.32
N ALA A 160 -6.24 -3.45 8.64
CA ALA A 160 -7.43 -3.70 9.45
C ALA A 160 -8.58 -2.74 9.09
N GLU A 161 -8.28 -1.45 8.88
CA GLU A 161 -9.27 -0.45 8.45
C GLU A 161 -9.83 -0.79 7.05
N ILE A 162 -8.98 -1.18 6.10
CA ILE A 162 -9.41 -1.63 4.76
C ILE A 162 -10.37 -2.80 4.88
N LYS A 163 -10.01 -3.83 5.67
CA LYS A 163 -10.89 -4.99 5.89
C LYS A 163 -12.22 -4.56 6.48
N ALA A 164 -12.22 -3.73 7.52
CA ALA A 164 -13.44 -3.27 8.18
C ALA A 164 -14.38 -2.50 7.25
N LYS A 165 -13.84 -1.67 6.35
CA LYS A 165 -14.65 -0.84 5.43
C LYS A 165 -15.07 -1.57 4.16
N ARG A 166 -14.22 -2.43 3.61
CA ARG A 166 -14.45 -3.05 2.29
C ARG A 166 -15.19 -4.37 2.36
N LEU A 167 -14.96 -5.21 3.37
CA LEU A 167 -15.63 -6.50 3.50
C LEU A 167 -17.18 -6.39 3.49
N PRO A 168 -17.81 -5.44 4.22
CA PRO A 168 -19.26 -5.29 4.17
C PRO A 168 -19.78 -4.94 2.76
N MET A 169 -19.03 -4.14 2.00
CA MET A 169 -19.37 -3.79 0.62
C MET A 169 -19.29 -4.99 -0.33
N LEU A 170 -18.46 -5.97 0.01
CA LEU A 170 -18.29 -7.23 -0.73
C LEU A 170 -19.28 -8.31 -0.26
N GLY A 171 -20.13 -8.02 0.73
CA GLY A 171 -21.11 -8.97 1.26
C GLY A 171 -20.46 -10.19 1.94
N ILE A 172 -19.23 -10.06 2.43
CA ILE A 172 -18.49 -11.13 3.11
C ILE A 172 -17.95 -10.61 4.43
N THR A 173 -17.89 -11.47 5.44
CA THR A 173 -17.30 -11.16 6.75
C THR A 173 -15.88 -11.71 6.84
N SER A 174 -15.08 -11.17 7.77
CA SER A 174 -13.74 -11.73 8.02
C SER A 174 -13.81 -13.20 8.42
N ALA A 175 -14.82 -13.62 9.19
CA ALA A 175 -15.00 -15.01 9.60
C ALA A 175 -15.20 -15.95 8.40
N GLN A 176 -16.02 -15.55 7.43
CA GLN A 176 -16.24 -16.33 6.19
C GLN A 176 -14.96 -16.43 5.35
N VAL A 177 -14.14 -15.36 5.29
CA VAL A 177 -12.83 -15.41 4.62
C VAL A 177 -11.90 -16.40 5.32
N GLU A 178 -11.82 -16.36 6.64
CA GLU A 178 -10.98 -17.27 7.42
C GLU A 178 -11.45 -18.74 7.29
N GLU A 179 -12.76 -18.99 7.22
CA GLU A 179 -13.32 -20.33 6.96
C GLU A 179 -12.90 -20.88 5.58
N LEU A 180 -12.97 -20.05 4.53
CA LEU A 180 -12.50 -20.42 3.19
C LEU A 180 -10.99 -20.68 3.19
N ILE A 181 -10.19 -19.86 3.88
CA ILE A 181 -8.74 -20.06 4.00
C ILE A 181 -8.42 -21.37 4.74
N ALA A 182 -9.13 -21.67 5.83
CA ALA A 182 -8.97 -22.91 6.57
C ALA A 182 -9.36 -24.14 5.71
N ALA A 183 -10.47 -24.06 4.98
CA ALA A 183 -10.89 -25.11 4.05
C ALA A 183 -9.86 -25.34 2.93
N ARG A 184 -9.28 -24.26 2.39
CA ARG A 184 -8.19 -24.32 1.41
C ARG A 184 -6.94 -24.96 1.99
N ALA A 185 -6.53 -24.56 3.20
CA ALA A 185 -5.38 -25.14 3.88
C ALA A 185 -5.56 -26.64 4.11
N GLN A 186 -6.77 -27.06 4.49
CA GLN A 186 -7.11 -28.47 4.65
C GLN A 186 -7.06 -29.23 3.31
N ALA A 187 -7.67 -28.70 2.26
CA ALA A 187 -7.60 -29.29 0.91
C ALA A 187 -6.15 -29.49 0.43
N ARG A 188 -5.24 -28.54 0.72
CA ARG A 188 -3.81 -28.68 0.41
C ARG A 188 -3.13 -29.80 1.22
N ARG A 189 -3.48 -29.96 2.51
CA ARG A 189 -2.97 -31.06 3.36
C ARG A 189 -3.42 -32.41 2.85
N ASP A 190 -4.66 -32.50 2.39
CA ASP A 190 -5.28 -33.71 1.83
C ASP A 190 -4.87 -33.97 0.37
N LYS A 191 -4.02 -33.10 -0.21
CA LYS A 191 -3.57 -33.14 -1.61
C LYS A 191 -4.72 -33.01 -2.63
N GLU A 192 -5.83 -32.42 -2.23
CA GLU A 192 -6.98 -32.07 -3.07
C GLU A 192 -6.72 -30.75 -3.82
N TRP A 193 -5.76 -30.74 -4.75
CA TRP A 193 -5.30 -29.52 -5.43
C TRP A 193 -6.42 -28.77 -6.15
N ALA A 194 -7.28 -29.48 -6.88
CA ALA A 194 -8.39 -28.87 -7.63
C ALA A 194 -9.38 -28.13 -6.72
N LYS A 195 -9.62 -28.64 -5.50
CA LYS A 195 -10.49 -28.00 -4.52
C LYS A 195 -9.82 -26.78 -3.89
N ALA A 196 -8.52 -26.87 -3.58
CA ALA A 196 -7.76 -25.74 -3.09
C ALA A 196 -7.72 -24.58 -4.10
N ASP A 197 -7.62 -24.89 -5.38
CA ASP A 197 -7.67 -23.90 -6.47
C ASP A 197 -9.08 -23.33 -6.64
N ALA A 198 -10.13 -24.15 -6.60
CA ALA A 198 -11.51 -23.65 -6.65
C ALA A 198 -11.83 -22.66 -5.50
N ILE A 199 -11.34 -22.93 -4.28
CA ILE A 199 -11.51 -22.00 -3.15
C ILE A 199 -10.70 -20.72 -3.36
N ARG A 200 -9.50 -20.80 -3.94
CA ARG A 200 -8.70 -19.63 -4.29
C ARG A 200 -9.44 -18.76 -5.31
N ASP A 201 -10.02 -19.36 -6.33
CA ASP A 201 -10.78 -18.66 -7.36
C ASP A 201 -12.05 -18.02 -6.78
N GLU A 202 -12.72 -18.68 -5.83
CA GLU A 202 -13.84 -18.09 -5.09
C GLU A 202 -13.41 -16.85 -4.30
N LEU A 203 -12.29 -16.93 -3.57
CA LEU A 203 -11.73 -15.80 -2.83
C LEU A 203 -11.35 -14.66 -3.78
N GLU A 204 -10.70 -14.97 -4.91
CA GLU A 204 -10.30 -13.97 -5.91
C GLU A 204 -11.52 -13.29 -6.57
N ALA A 205 -12.58 -14.05 -6.88
CA ALA A 205 -13.85 -13.50 -7.38
C ALA A 205 -14.52 -12.54 -6.39
N ARG A 206 -14.25 -12.70 -5.09
CA ARG A 206 -14.69 -11.79 -4.02
C ARG A 206 -13.66 -10.69 -3.71
N GLN A 207 -12.71 -10.44 -4.59
CA GLN A 207 -11.63 -9.47 -4.41
C GLN A 207 -10.75 -9.75 -3.17
N ILE A 208 -10.59 -11.01 -2.77
CA ILE A 208 -9.69 -11.42 -1.69
C ILE A 208 -8.44 -12.05 -2.28
N ALA A 209 -7.29 -11.40 -2.11
CA ALA A 209 -6.00 -11.95 -2.50
C ALA A 209 -5.40 -12.75 -1.35
N VAL A 210 -4.94 -13.96 -1.67
CA VAL A 210 -4.35 -14.91 -0.71
C VAL A 210 -2.86 -15.07 -1.01
N MET A 211 -2.03 -15.00 0.02
CA MET A 211 -0.57 -15.11 -0.04
C MET A 211 -0.11 -16.21 0.91
N ASP A 212 0.35 -17.32 0.34
CA ASP A 212 0.94 -18.40 1.14
C ASP A 212 2.37 -18.04 1.53
N ARG A 213 2.69 -18.21 2.81
CA ARG A 213 4.03 -17.97 3.34
C ARG A 213 4.81 -19.29 3.46
N PRO A 214 6.16 -19.23 3.41
CA PRO A 214 7.00 -20.40 3.60
C PRO A 214 6.86 -21.10 4.96
N ASP A 215 6.38 -20.40 5.99
CA ASP A 215 6.11 -20.94 7.33
C ASP A 215 4.77 -21.71 7.41
N GLY A 216 4.03 -21.78 6.30
CA GLY A 216 2.72 -22.44 6.22
C GLY A 216 1.54 -21.56 6.64
N ALA A 217 1.78 -20.31 7.06
CA ALA A 217 0.71 -19.35 7.29
C ALA A 217 0.17 -18.81 5.94
N THR A 218 -1.11 -18.49 5.92
CA THR A 218 -1.75 -17.84 4.78
C THR A 218 -2.15 -16.42 5.19
N GLU A 219 -1.50 -15.42 4.60
CA GLU A 219 -1.90 -14.02 4.73
C GLU A 219 -2.92 -13.68 3.65
N TRP A 220 -3.84 -12.77 3.92
CA TRP A 220 -4.81 -12.31 2.92
C TRP A 220 -5.12 -10.82 3.06
N ARG A 221 -5.48 -10.21 1.92
CA ARG A 221 -5.85 -8.80 1.81
C ARG A 221 -7.01 -8.61 0.84
N VAL A 222 -7.74 -7.51 1.01
CA VAL A 222 -8.73 -7.08 0.03
C VAL A 222 -7.99 -6.44 -1.16
N ARG A 223 -8.33 -6.83 -2.39
CA ARG A 223 -7.86 -6.15 -3.60
C ARG A 223 -8.62 -4.83 -3.78
N LEU A 224 -7.84 -3.79 -4.05
CA LEU A 224 -8.30 -2.42 -4.28
C LEU A 224 -8.06 -2.04 -5.73
#